data_AF-A0A9E3M6V2-F1
#
_entry.id   AF-A0A9E3M6V2-F1
#
_cell.length_a   1.000
_cell.length_b   1.000
_cell.length_c   1.000
_cell.angle_alpha   90.00
_cell.angle_beta   90.00
_cell.angle_gamma   90.00
#
_symmetry.space_group_name_H-M   'P 1'
#
loop_
_entity.id
_entity.type
_entity.pdbx_description
1 polymer ?
#
loop_
_entity_poly.entity_id
_entity_poly.type
_entity_poly.pdbx_seq_one_letter_code
_entity_poly.pdbx_strand_id
1 'polypeptide(L)'
;MKVLSQTVLNKQVILVTLLVLGLICSSSFGQYELSWYTVDGGGGRSSGGPYELLSTIGQPDAAYSAGGDYELLGGFLPGGPLCFVNFEHFARFAGQWWLTGTGLPADLYEDLDNEVNWLDLGVFVEEWLCYCPAGWPLK
;
A
#
# COMPACT_ATOMS: atom_id res chain seq x y z
N MET A 1 51.70 -45.34 -54.37
CA MET A 1 51.42 -45.68 -52.96
C MET A 1 51.28 -44.44 -52.04
N LYS A 2 50.75 -43.30 -52.52
CA LYS A 2 50.51 -42.09 -51.69
C LYS A 2 49.02 -41.77 -51.47
N VAL A 3 48.15 -42.23 -52.38
CA VAL A 3 46.71 -41.94 -52.37
C VAL A 3 45.97 -42.56 -51.17
N LEU A 4 46.35 -43.77 -50.75
CA LEU A 4 45.76 -44.46 -49.58
C LEU A 4 46.07 -43.76 -48.24
N SER A 5 47.22 -43.07 -48.14
CA SER A 5 47.64 -42.33 -46.95
C SER A 5 46.81 -41.05 -46.75
N GLN A 6 46.56 -40.31 -47.83
CA GLN A 6 45.75 -39.09 -47.81
C GLN A 6 44.29 -39.36 -47.39
N THR A 7 43.70 -40.47 -47.84
CA THR A 7 42.33 -40.84 -47.49
C THR A 7 42.16 -41.23 -46.03
N VAL A 8 43.18 -41.84 -45.43
CA VAL A 8 43.19 -42.19 -44.00
C VAL A 8 43.39 -40.94 -43.15
N LEU A 9 44.27 -40.02 -43.57
CA LEU A 9 44.50 -38.74 -42.92
C LEU A 9 43.23 -37.87 -42.90
N ASN A 10 42.49 -37.79 -44.01
CA ASN A 10 41.24 -37.03 -44.09
C ASN A 10 40.16 -37.59 -43.16
N LYS A 11 40.05 -38.92 -43.02
CA LYS A 11 39.08 -39.54 -42.10
C LYS A 11 39.41 -39.27 -40.63
N GLN A 12 40.69 -39.31 -40.27
CA GLN A 12 41.17 -38.99 -38.91
C GLN A 12 40.90 -37.52 -38.56
N VAL A 13 41.16 -36.60 -39.49
CA VAL A 13 40.87 -35.17 -39.30
C VAL A 13 39.38 -34.94 -39.08
N ILE A 14 38.51 -35.51 -39.93
CA ILE A 14 37.04 -35.38 -39.78
C ILE A 14 36.58 -35.94 -38.43
N LEU A 15 37.10 -37.09 -38.01
CA LEU A 15 36.73 -37.72 -36.73
C LEU A 15 37.14 -36.83 -35.54
N VAL A 16 38.35 -36.25 -35.58
CA VAL A 16 38.83 -35.32 -34.56
C VAL A 16 38.01 -34.03 -34.57
N THR A 17 37.67 -33.49 -35.74
CA THR A 17 36.83 -32.29 -35.85
C THR A 17 35.43 -32.52 -35.28
N LEU A 18 34.82 -33.67 -35.55
CA LEU A 18 33.51 -34.05 -34.99
C LEU A 18 33.57 -34.24 -33.47
N LEU A 19 34.65 -34.86 -32.95
CA LEU A 19 34.85 -35.04 -31.52
C LEU A 19 35.01 -33.68 -30.81
N VAL A 20 35.78 -32.77 -31.40
CA VAL A 20 35.98 -31.41 -30.89
C VAL A 20 34.67 -30.61 -30.93
N LEU A 21 33.89 -30.70 -32.01
CA LEU A 21 32.57 -30.05 -32.08
C LEU A 21 31.61 -30.59 -31.01
N GLY A 22 31.62 -31.90 -30.75
CA GLY A 22 30.80 -32.51 -29.70
C GLY A 22 31.16 -32.03 -28.28
N LEU A 23 32.44 -31.78 -28.02
CA LEU A 23 32.93 -31.27 -26.72
C LEU A 23 32.65 -29.77 -26.51
N ILE A 24 32.52 -28.99 -27.59
CA ILE A 24 32.19 -27.55 -27.50
C ILE A 24 30.68 -27.35 -27.33
N CYS A 25 29.86 -28.34 -27.68
CA CYS A 25 28.40 -28.31 -27.54
C CYS A 25 27.92 -28.63 -26.11
N SER A 26 28.64 -28.15 -25.10
CA SER A 26 28.25 -28.23 -23.69
C SER A 26 26.89 -27.58 -23.50
N SER A 27 25.96 -28.30 -22.87
CA SER A 27 24.65 -27.84 -22.46
C SER A 27 24.75 -26.50 -21.73
N SER A 28 24.26 -25.43 -22.36
CA SER A 28 23.85 -24.22 -21.65
C SER A 28 22.70 -24.60 -20.73
N PHE A 29 23.02 -25.09 -19.53
CA PHE A 29 22.08 -25.05 -18.43
C PHE A 29 21.96 -23.57 -18.09
N GLY A 30 20.98 -22.89 -18.66
CA GLY A 30 20.56 -21.60 -18.14
C GLY A 30 20.41 -21.76 -16.63
N GLN A 31 21.19 -21.02 -15.85
CA GLN A 31 21.03 -20.99 -14.41
C GLN A 31 19.68 -20.32 -14.15
N TYR A 32 18.62 -21.12 -14.18
CA TYR A 32 17.29 -20.70 -13.77
C TYR A 32 17.29 -20.65 -12.25
N GLU A 33 17.96 -19.64 -11.69
CA GLU A 33 17.78 -19.26 -10.31
C GLU A 33 16.45 -18.49 -10.22
N LEU A 34 15.40 -19.17 -9.77
CA LEU A 34 14.19 -18.51 -9.31
C LEU A 34 14.46 -18.00 -7.89
N SER A 35 14.93 -16.77 -7.78
CA SER A 35 14.96 -16.03 -6.52
C SER A 35 13.57 -15.47 -6.24
N TRP A 36 13.01 -15.80 -5.08
CA TRP A 36 11.78 -15.21 -4.57
C TRP A 36 12.10 -14.49 -3.26
N TYR A 37 11.42 -13.38 -3.03
CA TYR A 37 11.58 -12.54 -1.85
C TYR A 37 10.20 -11.98 -1.47
N THR A 38 9.92 -11.88 -0.18
CA THR A 38 8.83 -11.06 0.34
C THR A 38 9.36 -9.66 0.61
N VAL A 39 8.60 -8.65 0.20
CA VAL A 39 8.82 -7.27 0.65
C VAL A 39 7.83 -7.06 1.79
N ASP A 40 8.25 -7.41 3.01
CA ASP A 40 7.42 -7.34 4.24
C ASP A 40 7.33 -5.91 4.80
N GLY A 41 7.52 -4.91 3.93
CA GLY A 41 7.65 -3.50 4.24
C GLY A 41 8.61 -2.81 3.26
N GLY A 42 8.12 -1.74 2.64
CA GLY A 42 8.85 -0.94 1.66
C GLY A 42 8.19 0.43 1.50
N GLY A 43 8.65 1.24 0.55
CA GLY A 43 8.28 2.64 0.41
C GLY A 43 9.13 3.56 1.30
N GLY A 44 8.60 4.71 1.68
CA GLY A 44 9.29 5.71 2.49
C GLY A 44 8.95 7.13 2.08
N ARG A 45 9.73 8.06 2.62
CA ARG A 45 9.64 9.49 2.32
C ARG A 45 10.34 9.79 1.00
N SER A 46 9.60 10.28 0.02
CA SER A 46 10.12 10.85 -1.22
C SER A 46 9.84 12.34 -1.26
N SER A 47 10.69 13.13 -1.90
CA SER A 47 10.49 14.57 -2.04
C SER A 47 10.82 15.06 -3.45
N GLY A 48 10.18 16.16 -3.85
CA GLY A 48 10.40 16.82 -5.13
C GLY A 48 9.96 18.28 -5.06
N GLY A 49 10.92 19.21 -5.11
CA GLY A 49 10.63 20.63 -4.89
C GLY A 49 10.08 20.88 -3.48
N PRO A 50 8.96 21.61 -3.32
CA PRO A 50 8.34 21.86 -2.02
C PRO A 50 7.46 20.70 -1.52
N TYR A 51 7.35 19.61 -2.29
CA TYR A 51 6.45 18.50 -1.97
C TYR A 51 7.18 17.34 -1.33
N GLU A 52 6.50 16.71 -0.39
CA GLU A 52 6.94 15.52 0.33
C GLU A 52 5.83 14.47 0.29
N LEU A 53 6.19 13.23 0.00
CA LEU A 53 5.30 12.08 -0.08
C LEU A 53 5.81 11.01 0.89
N LEU A 54 4.98 10.63 1.85
CA LEU A 54 5.19 9.42 2.63
C LEU A 54 4.41 8.28 1.96
N SER A 55 5.09 7.22 1.56
CA SER A 55 4.49 6.07 0.88
C SER A 55 4.93 4.75 1.49
N THR A 56 4.24 3.66 1.15
CA THR A 56 4.62 2.30 1.58
C THR A 56 4.48 1.34 0.40
N ILE A 57 5.30 0.29 0.36
CA ILE A 57 5.27 -0.81 -0.61
C ILE A 57 5.16 -2.11 0.20
N GLY A 58 4.27 -3.02 -0.19
CA GLY A 58 4.10 -4.30 0.52
C GLY A 58 3.35 -4.17 1.85
N GLN A 59 2.27 -3.38 1.92
CA GLN A 59 1.45 -3.34 3.12
C GLN A 59 0.84 -4.72 3.45
N PRO A 60 0.78 -5.09 4.74
CA PRO A 60 0.16 -6.32 5.21
C PRO A 60 -1.38 -6.31 5.08
N ASP A 61 -1.90 -7.53 4.96
CA ASP A 61 -3.14 -7.92 4.26
C ASP A 61 -4.47 -7.57 4.96
N ALA A 62 -4.45 -7.25 6.25
CA ALA A 62 -5.69 -6.90 6.94
C ALA A 62 -6.09 -5.47 6.55
N ALA A 63 -6.93 -5.37 5.52
CA ALA A 63 -7.62 -4.15 5.13
C ALA A 63 -8.63 -3.70 6.21
N TYR A 64 -9.39 -2.65 5.91
CA TYR A 64 -10.53 -2.27 6.73
C TYR A 64 -11.44 -3.45 7.02
N SER A 65 -11.75 -3.64 8.30
CA SER A 65 -12.78 -4.55 8.78
C SER A 65 -13.69 -3.80 9.74
N ALA A 66 -14.98 -4.10 9.75
CA ALA A 66 -15.92 -3.51 10.70
C ALA A 66 -16.85 -4.57 11.28
N GLY A 67 -17.33 -4.34 12.50
CA GLY A 67 -18.27 -5.22 13.20
C GLY A 67 -18.87 -4.54 14.42
N GLY A 68 -20.20 -4.47 14.48
CA GLY A 68 -20.89 -3.66 15.48
C GLY A 68 -20.49 -2.19 15.35
N ASP A 69 -20.15 -1.57 16.48
CA ASP A 69 -19.70 -0.17 16.56
C ASP A 69 -18.17 -0.02 16.37
N TYR A 70 -17.48 -1.08 15.97
CA TYR A 70 -16.00 -1.11 15.90
C TYR A 70 -15.50 -1.20 14.46
N GLU A 71 -14.43 -0.46 14.19
CA GLU A 71 -13.68 -0.48 12.94
C GLU A 71 -12.22 -0.86 13.24
N LEU A 72 -11.68 -1.81 12.47
CA LEU A 72 -10.28 -2.19 12.47
C LEU A 72 -9.64 -1.69 11.19
N LEU A 73 -8.67 -0.80 11.34
CA LEU A 73 -7.84 -0.29 10.25
C LEU A 73 -6.47 -0.97 10.34
N GLY A 74 -6.23 -1.96 9.48
CA GLY A 74 -4.90 -2.54 9.34
C GLY A 74 -4.07 -1.86 8.24
N GLY A 75 -2.81 -2.25 8.15
CA GLY A 75 -1.81 -1.62 7.28
C GLY A 75 -0.91 -0.62 8.02
N PHE A 76 0.21 -0.24 7.39
CA PHE A 76 1.16 0.76 7.91
C PHE A 76 0.63 2.20 7.75
N LEU A 77 -0.05 2.44 6.64
CA LEU A 77 -1.01 3.51 6.41
C LEU A 77 -2.38 2.85 6.45
N PRO A 78 -3.31 3.31 7.31
CA PRO A 78 -4.62 2.69 7.39
C PRO A 78 -5.37 2.83 6.07
N GLY A 79 -5.65 1.71 5.40
CA GLY A 79 -6.21 1.67 4.04
C GLY A 79 -7.74 1.72 3.96
N GLY A 80 -8.44 1.88 5.09
CA GLY A 80 -9.90 1.93 5.15
C GLY A 80 -10.50 3.29 4.78
N PRO A 81 -11.85 3.40 4.73
CA PRO A 81 -12.51 4.69 4.78
C PRO A 81 -12.15 5.36 6.11
N LEU A 82 -11.08 6.14 6.09
CA LEU A 82 -10.67 6.93 7.23
C LEU A 82 -11.67 8.05 7.39
N CYS A 83 -12.44 8.00 8.47
CA CYS A 83 -13.19 9.17 8.86
C CYS A 83 -12.22 10.18 9.45
N PHE A 84 -12.13 11.33 8.79
CA PHE A 84 -11.47 12.51 9.30
C PHE A 84 -12.50 13.61 9.48
N VAL A 85 -12.40 14.37 10.56
CA VAL A 85 -13.23 15.57 10.71
C VAL A 85 -12.77 16.61 9.71
N ASN A 86 -13.66 16.94 8.78
CA ASN A 86 -13.36 17.81 7.65
C ASN A 86 -14.55 18.74 7.36
N PHE A 87 -14.48 19.44 6.22
CA PHE A 87 -15.51 20.39 5.82
C PHE A 87 -16.91 19.80 5.65
N GLU A 88 -17.05 18.51 5.36
CA GLU A 88 -18.36 17.83 5.31
C GLU A 88 -19.01 17.80 6.69
N HIS A 89 -18.26 17.41 7.73
CA HIS A 89 -18.77 17.43 9.10
C HIS A 89 -19.00 18.85 9.59
N PHE A 90 -18.16 19.81 9.17
CA PHE A 90 -18.38 21.22 9.50
C PHE A 90 -19.67 21.75 8.87
N ALA A 91 -19.99 21.36 7.63
CA ALA A 91 -21.25 21.75 6.98
C ALA A 91 -22.47 21.21 7.74
N ARG A 92 -22.40 19.96 8.22
CA ARG A 92 -23.46 19.36 9.06
C ARG A 92 -23.60 20.07 10.39
N PHE A 93 -22.49 20.34 11.06
CA PHE A 93 -22.44 21.14 12.29
C PHE A 93 -23.07 22.53 12.08
N ALA A 94 -22.64 23.25 11.05
CA ALA A 94 -23.14 24.58 10.73
C ALA A 94 -24.62 24.58 10.35
N GLY A 95 -25.13 23.50 9.77
CA GLY A 95 -26.56 23.31 9.49
C GLY A 95 -27.42 23.23 10.76
N GLN A 96 -26.81 22.98 11.91
CA GLN A 96 -27.48 22.90 13.21
C GLN A 96 -27.11 24.05 14.15
N TRP A 97 -26.35 25.04 13.66
CA TRP A 97 -25.91 26.17 14.48
C TRP A 97 -27.09 26.90 15.12
N TRP A 98 -27.02 27.09 16.44
CA TRP A 98 -28.04 27.75 17.25
C TRP A 98 -29.40 27.01 17.32
N LEU A 99 -29.42 25.72 16.97
CA LEU A 99 -30.60 24.89 17.22
C LEU A 99 -30.59 24.41 18.68
N THR A 100 -31.77 24.45 19.30
CA THR A 100 -32.02 23.88 20.63
C THR A 100 -32.82 22.58 20.49
N GLY A 101 -32.34 21.48 21.07
CA GLY A 101 -33.08 20.23 21.09
C GLY A 101 -32.26 19.03 21.52
N THR A 102 -32.92 18.01 22.05
CA THR A 102 -32.25 16.79 22.51
C THR A 102 -31.77 15.94 21.34
N GLY A 103 -30.53 15.44 21.41
CA GLY A 103 -29.98 14.48 20.44
C GLY A 103 -29.62 15.11 19.09
N LEU A 104 -29.31 16.40 19.07
CA LEU A 104 -28.74 17.04 17.89
C LEU A 104 -27.32 16.49 17.65
N PRO A 105 -26.99 15.96 16.46
CA PRO A 105 -25.64 15.49 16.17
C PRO A 105 -24.51 16.51 16.37
N ALA A 106 -24.80 17.79 16.24
CA ALA A 106 -23.85 18.88 16.46
C ALA A 106 -23.79 19.38 17.91
N ASP A 107 -24.63 18.87 18.81
CA ASP A 107 -24.59 19.10 20.26
C ASP A 107 -23.55 18.13 20.85
N LEU A 108 -22.29 18.51 20.68
CA LEU A 108 -21.12 17.69 20.96
C LEU A 108 -20.64 17.85 22.41
N TYR A 109 -20.99 18.96 23.05
CA TYR A 109 -20.59 19.28 24.41
C TYR A 109 -21.78 19.00 25.34
N GLU A 110 -21.63 18.02 26.24
CA GLU A 110 -22.69 17.70 27.22
C GLU A 110 -22.84 18.81 28.26
N ASP A 111 -23.64 19.83 27.94
CA ASP A 111 -24.13 20.82 28.88
C ASP A 111 -25.63 20.66 29.17
N LEU A 112 -26.23 21.63 29.87
CA LEU A 112 -27.62 21.56 30.31
C LEU A 112 -28.60 22.24 29.34
N ASP A 113 -28.11 22.90 28.28
CA ASP A 113 -28.96 23.74 27.44
C ASP A 113 -29.39 23.05 26.14
N ASN A 114 -28.70 21.98 25.71
CA ASN A 114 -28.94 21.27 24.44
C ASN A 114 -28.97 22.24 23.24
N GLU A 115 -28.14 23.29 23.28
CA GLU A 115 -28.01 24.30 22.23
C GLU A 115 -26.68 24.15 21.49
N VAL A 116 -26.73 23.98 20.17
CA VAL A 116 -25.51 23.95 19.35
C VAL A 116 -24.87 25.34 19.31
N ASN A 117 -23.77 25.51 20.04
CA ASN A 117 -23.14 26.79 20.29
C ASN A 117 -21.59 26.73 20.23
N TRP A 118 -20.94 27.72 20.84
CA TRP A 118 -19.49 27.85 20.85
C TRP A 118 -18.78 26.73 21.62
N LEU A 119 -19.43 26.13 22.62
CA LEU A 119 -18.89 24.99 23.38
C LEU A 119 -18.77 23.76 22.47
N ASP A 120 -19.79 23.47 21.68
CA ASP A 120 -19.76 22.38 20.69
C ASP A 120 -18.75 22.62 19.59
N LEU A 121 -18.65 23.86 19.12
CA LEU A 121 -17.63 24.22 18.13
C LEU A 121 -16.21 24.02 18.70
N GLY A 122 -16.02 24.25 20.00
CA GLY A 122 -14.77 23.93 20.68
C GLY A 122 -14.39 22.46 20.51
N VAL A 123 -15.32 21.55 20.82
CA VAL A 123 -15.14 20.10 20.65
C VAL A 123 -14.88 19.76 19.18
N PHE A 124 -15.65 20.32 18.25
CA PHE A 124 -15.45 20.10 16.83
C PHE A 124 -14.05 20.51 16.35
N VAL A 125 -13.53 21.64 16.84
CA VAL A 125 -12.22 22.18 16.46
C VAL A 125 -11.08 21.35 17.05
N GLU A 126 -11.24 20.80 18.25
CA GLU A 126 -10.26 19.85 18.82
C GLU A 126 -10.09 18.60 17.96
N GLU A 127 -11.17 18.18 17.28
CA GLU A 127 -11.16 17.03 16.38
C GLU A 127 -10.81 17.40 14.92
N TRP A 128 -10.58 18.68 14.60
CA TRP A 128 -10.37 19.14 13.22
C TRP A 128 -9.17 18.47 12.54
N LEU A 129 -9.42 17.80 11.41
CA LEU A 129 -8.45 17.00 10.66
C LEU A 129 -7.83 15.84 11.46
N CYS A 130 -8.39 15.52 12.63
CA CYS A 130 -8.12 14.30 13.37
C CYS A 130 -9.01 13.16 12.86
N TYR A 131 -8.64 11.93 13.23
CA TYR A 131 -9.52 10.78 13.05
C TYR A 131 -10.80 10.99 13.84
N CYS A 132 -11.95 10.69 13.22
CA CYS A 132 -13.22 10.84 13.91
C CYS A 132 -13.25 9.98 15.19
N PRO A 133 -13.71 10.53 16.31
CA PRO A 133 -13.98 9.76 17.51
C PRO A 133 -14.90 8.56 17.25
N ALA A 134 -14.83 7.56 18.11
CA ALA A 134 -15.77 6.44 18.08
C ALA A 134 -17.21 6.97 18.25
N GLY A 135 -18.12 6.56 17.36
CA GLY A 135 -19.51 7.05 17.38
C GLY A 135 -19.69 8.51 16.95
N TRP A 136 -18.71 9.11 16.26
CA TRP A 136 -18.80 10.51 15.81
C TRP A 136 -20.15 10.83 15.13
N PRO A 137 -20.99 11.69 15.74
CA PRO A 137 -22.38 11.85 15.36
C PRO A 137 -22.57 12.58 14.02
N LEU A 138 -21.53 13.26 13.54
CA LEU A 138 -21.53 14.00 12.28
C LEU A 138 -21.03 13.16 11.08
N LYS A 139 -20.72 11.87 11.26
CA LYS A 139 -20.34 10.89 10.19
C LYS A 139 -21.44 10.70 9.16
#